data_AF-A0A969C576-F1
#
_entry.id   AF-A0A969C576-F1
#
_cell.length_a   1.000
_cell.length_b   1.000
_cell.length_c   1.000
_cell.angle_alpha   90.00
_cell.angle_beta   90.00
_cell.angle_gamma   90.00
#
_symmetry.space_group_name_H-M   'P 1'
#
loop_
_entity.id
_entity.type
_entity.pdbx_description
1 polymer ?
#
loop_
_entity_poly.entity_id
_entity_poly.type
_entity_poly.pdbx_seq_one_letter_code
_entity_poly.pdbx_strand_id
1 'polypeptide(L)'
;MSVSFRDPSGQVFYHQGNVFRAINKIGEEDFSIALNSPILRKFIEAKNLVKVFQLETSEKFSLLNEVENIAHDEFSLFVKHEKIPFRSYPYEWTSEMLYTAGLLTLEIAQSLFNEGMGLKDATPYNILFRGTKPVFVDWLSFEKRDEFDPILAFTISVYPHVLSALIG
;
A
#
# COMPACT_ATOMS: atom_id res chain seq x y z
N MET A 1 -20.24 11.60 -3.22
CA MET A 1 -18.97 10.86 -3.09
C MET A 1 -19.23 9.49 -2.47
N SER A 2 -18.43 8.47 -2.80
CA SER A 2 -18.30 7.26 -1.98
C SER A 2 -16.99 7.39 -1.19
N VAL A 3 -17.09 7.67 0.10
CA VAL A 3 -15.95 7.64 1.01
C VAL A 3 -15.51 6.19 1.17
N SER A 4 -14.25 5.87 0.89
CA SER A 4 -13.76 4.49 0.89
C SER A 4 -12.51 4.38 1.75
N PHE A 5 -12.67 3.72 2.89
CA PHE A 5 -11.63 3.33 3.85
C PHE A 5 -10.92 4.49 4.57
N ARG A 6 -10.96 4.45 5.91
CA ARG A 6 -10.25 5.37 6.80
C ARG A 6 -9.14 4.59 7.49
N ASP A 7 -7.91 5.01 7.28
CA ASP A 7 -6.74 4.59 8.03
C ASP A 7 -6.35 5.72 9.01
N PRO A 8 -5.82 5.45 10.20
CA PRO A 8 -5.29 6.51 11.08
C PRO A 8 -4.23 7.40 10.40
N SER A 9 -3.51 6.85 9.42
CA SER A 9 -2.46 7.50 8.64
C SER A 9 -3.00 8.25 7.42
N GLY A 10 -4.28 8.10 7.06
CA GLY A 10 -4.86 8.81 5.92
C GLY A 10 -6.14 8.20 5.34
N GLN A 11 -6.54 8.71 4.18
CA GLN A 11 -7.81 8.36 3.57
C GLN A 11 -7.70 8.28 2.05
N VAL A 12 -8.40 7.32 1.45
CA VAL A 12 -8.57 7.21 0.00
C VAL A 12 -9.94 7.74 -0.42
N PHE A 13 -9.97 8.51 -1.50
CA PHE A 13 -11.20 9.07 -2.03
C PHE A 13 -11.17 9.19 -3.55
N TYR A 14 -12.35 9.33 -4.14
CA TYR A 14 -12.54 9.40 -5.58
C TYR A 14 -13.00 10.80 -5.97
N HIS A 15 -12.31 11.40 -6.93
CA HIS A 15 -12.68 12.71 -7.50
C HIS A 15 -12.50 12.72 -9.01
N GLN A 16 -13.52 13.17 -9.74
CA GLN A 16 -13.54 13.21 -11.22
C GLN A 16 -13.05 11.90 -11.89
N GLY A 17 -13.42 10.75 -11.31
CA GLY A 17 -13.04 9.43 -11.83
C GLY A 17 -11.61 8.97 -11.51
N ASN A 18 -10.80 9.82 -10.88
CA ASN A 18 -9.46 9.53 -10.39
C ASN A 18 -9.49 9.08 -8.92
N VAL A 19 -8.40 8.44 -8.48
CA VAL A 19 -8.20 8.00 -7.10
C VAL A 19 -7.15 8.90 -6.46
N PHE A 20 -7.47 9.42 -5.29
CA PHE A 20 -6.59 10.27 -4.51
C PHE A 20 -6.42 9.69 -3.11
N ARG A 21 -5.27 10.00 -2.52
CA ARG A 21 -4.96 9.67 -1.14
C ARG A 21 -4.56 10.94 -0.42
N ALA A 22 -5.25 11.20 0.68
CA ALA A 22 -4.86 12.18 1.68
C ALA A 22 -4.07 11.47 2.77
N ILE A 23 -2.93 12.03 3.16
CA ILE A 23 -2.04 11.48 4.18
C ILE A 23 -2.08 12.42 5.38
N ASN A 24 -2.28 11.86 6.56
CA ASN A 24 -2.24 12.57 7.83
C ASN A 24 -0.78 12.84 8.24
N LYS A 25 -0.58 13.84 9.09
CA LYS A 25 0.74 14.18 9.64
C LYS A 25 1.47 12.99 10.28
N ILE A 26 0.73 12.05 10.88
CA ILE A 26 1.30 10.83 11.49
C ILE A 26 1.92 9.90 10.44
N GLY A 27 1.30 9.78 9.26
CA GLY A 27 1.76 8.88 8.19
C GLY A 27 2.76 9.50 7.21
N GLU A 28 3.03 10.80 7.32
CA GLU A 28 3.84 11.54 6.35
C GLU A 28 5.30 11.09 6.31
N GLU A 29 5.90 10.81 7.47
CA GLU A 29 7.29 10.36 7.57
C GLU A 29 7.46 8.98 6.90
N ASP A 30 6.66 8.00 7.32
CA ASP A 30 6.64 6.66 6.73
C ASP A 30 6.40 6.69 5.21
N PHE A 31 5.41 7.48 4.78
CA PHE A 31 5.09 7.62 3.36
C PHE A 31 6.25 8.22 2.58
N SER A 32 6.94 9.22 3.15
CA SER A 32 8.09 9.86 2.52
C SER A 32 9.29 8.91 2.42
N ILE A 33 9.51 8.07 3.44
CA ILE A 33 10.54 7.02 3.40
C ILE A 33 10.20 6.01 2.30
N ALA A 34 8.96 5.51 2.27
CA ALA A 34 8.49 4.56 1.27
C ALA A 34 8.62 5.08 -0.16
N LEU A 35 8.28 6.34 -0.40
CA LEU A 35 8.38 6.95 -1.73
C LEU A 35 9.83 7.00 -2.25
N ASN A 36 10.81 7.08 -1.34
CA ASN A 36 12.23 7.13 -1.67
C ASN A 36 12.91 5.76 -1.71
N SER A 37 12.22 4.67 -1.37
CA SER A 37 12.76 3.30 -1.38
C SER A 37 13.13 2.84 -2.80
N PRO A 38 14.41 2.48 -3.05
CA PRO A 38 14.83 1.82 -4.29
C PRO A 38 14.15 0.47 -4.51
N ILE A 39 13.87 -0.29 -3.44
CA ILE A 39 13.14 -1.55 -3.53
C ILE A 39 11.70 -1.35 -4.01
N LEU A 40 10.96 -0.43 -3.42
CA LEU A 40 9.58 -0.15 -3.85
C LEU A 40 9.54 0.36 -5.30
N ARG A 41 10.56 1.12 -5.73
CA ARG A 41 10.69 1.51 -7.14
C ARG A 41 10.76 0.31 -8.09
N LYS A 42 11.48 -0.76 -7.73
CA LYS A 42 11.53 -2.00 -8.53
C LYS A 42 10.16 -2.67 -8.63
N PHE A 43 9.37 -2.69 -7.56
CA PHE A 43 8.01 -3.23 -7.58
C PHE A 43 7.05 -2.39 -8.44
N ILE A 44 7.23 -1.07 -8.47
CA ILE A 44 6.49 -0.19 -9.41
C ILE A 44 6.85 -0.53 -10.85
N GLU A 45 8.14 -0.66 -11.16
CA GLU A 45 8.62 -1.01 -12.51
C GLU A 45 8.13 -2.39 -12.97
N ALA A 46 8.10 -3.36 -12.04
CA ALA A 46 7.53 -4.70 -12.26
C ALA A 46 6.00 -4.71 -12.36
N LYS A 47 5.34 -3.57 -12.08
CA LYS A 47 3.88 -3.39 -12.02
C LYS A 47 3.18 -4.19 -10.90
N ASN A 48 3.93 -4.59 -9.88
CA ASN A 48 3.44 -5.28 -8.70
C ASN A 48 3.11 -4.31 -7.55
N LEU A 49 3.51 -3.05 -7.65
CA LEU A 49 3.08 -1.96 -6.77
C LEU A 49 2.48 -0.85 -7.63
N VAL A 50 1.35 -0.29 -7.19
CA VAL A 50 0.73 0.87 -7.85
C VAL A 50 1.61 2.09 -7.77
N LYS A 51 1.62 2.89 -8.84
CA LYS A 51 2.34 4.16 -8.83
C LYS A 51 1.54 5.25 -8.09
N VAL A 52 2.25 6.09 -7.34
CA VAL A 52 1.74 7.38 -6.85
C VAL A 52 2.32 8.52 -7.67
N PHE A 53 1.53 9.57 -7.85
CA PHE A 53 1.88 10.76 -8.62
C PHE A 53 1.73 11.99 -7.74
N GLN A 54 2.70 12.90 -7.86
CA GLN A 54 2.55 14.24 -7.32
C GLN A 54 1.40 14.94 -8.05
N LEU A 55 0.69 15.79 -7.31
CA LEU A 55 -0.43 16.55 -7.85
C LEU A 55 0.07 17.79 -8.58
N GLU A 56 -0.56 18.06 -9.71
CA GLU A 56 -0.41 19.36 -10.37
C GLU A 56 -1.07 20.47 -9.55
N THR A 57 -0.63 21.72 -9.72
CA THR A 57 -1.18 22.86 -8.95
C THR A 57 -2.70 23.01 -9.11
N SER A 58 -3.23 22.74 -10.31
CA SER A 58 -4.66 22.78 -10.59
C SER A 58 -5.45 21.68 -9.88
N GLU A 59 -4.91 20.45 -9.85
CA GLU A 59 -5.50 19.33 -9.11
C GLU A 59 -5.54 19.64 -7.61
N LYS A 60 -4.44 20.18 -7.04
CA LYS A 60 -4.37 20.56 -5.63
C LYS A 60 -5.44 21.60 -5.26
N PHE A 61 -5.62 22.64 -6.09
CA PHE A 61 -6.64 23.67 -5.85
C PHE A 61 -8.07 23.10 -5.91
N SER A 62 -8.36 22.20 -6.86
CA SER A 62 -9.66 21.55 -6.93
C SER A 62 -9.93 20.65 -5.72
N LEU A 63 -8.90 20.00 -5.17
CA LEU A 63 -9.03 19.08 -4.05
C LEU A 63 -9.20 19.80 -2.72
N LEU A 64 -8.49 20.91 -2.47
CA LEU A 64 -8.56 21.65 -1.20
C LEU A 64 -9.98 22.13 -0.89
N ASN A 65 -10.68 22.66 -1.90
CA ASN A 65 -12.08 23.10 -1.76
C ASN A 65 -13.04 21.95 -1.41
N GLU A 66 -12.69 20.71 -1.75
CA GLU A 66 -13.51 19.53 -1.48
C GLU A 66 -13.16 18.88 -0.14
N VAL A 67 -11.88 18.82 0.21
CA VAL A 67 -11.39 18.17 1.44
C VAL A 67 -11.77 18.98 2.68
N GLU A 68 -11.78 20.32 2.61
CA GLU A 68 -12.26 21.19 3.69
C GLU A 68 -13.71 20.87 4.12
N ASN A 69 -14.51 20.27 3.24
CA ASN A 69 -15.90 19.89 3.54
C ASN A 69 -16.05 18.48 4.14
N ILE A 70 -14.99 17.68 4.18
CA ILE A 70 -15.06 16.22 4.44
C ILE A 70 -14.18 15.82 5.63
N ALA A 71 -13.09 16.54 5.85
CA ALA A 71 -12.07 16.19 6.81
C ALA A 71 -12.25 16.93 8.14
N HIS A 72 -12.42 16.17 9.22
CA HIS A 72 -12.16 16.70 10.57
C HIS A 72 -10.68 16.55 10.96
N ASP A 73 -9.89 15.83 10.15
CA ASP A 73 -8.48 15.54 10.39
C ASP A 73 -7.57 16.52 9.61
N GLU A 74 -6.44 16.89 10.21
CA GLU A 74 -5.39 17.67 9.56
C GLU A 74 -4.57 16.79 8.60
N PHE A 75 -4.90 16.82 7.31
CA PHE A 75 -4.11 16.21 6.24
C PHE A 75 -2.89 17.07 5.89
N SER A 76 -1.71 16.46 5.76
CA SER A 76 -0.47 17.16 5.42
C SER A 76 -0.07 17.02 3.95
N LEU A 77 -0.42 15.90 3.31
CA LEU A 77 -0.04 15.59 1.94
C LEU A 77 -1.21 15.00 1.15
N PHE A 78 -1.27 15.33 -0.14
CA PHE A 78 -2.19 14.72 -1.09
C PHE A 78 -1.42 14.18 -2.28
N VAL A 79 -1.74 12.95 -2.69
CA VAL A 79 -1.17 12.31 -3.86
C VAL A 79 -2.26 11.70 -4.74
N LYS A 80 -1.97 11.62 -6.03
CA LYS A 80 -2.80 10.86 -6.96
C LYS A 80 -2.30 9.43 -7.01
N HIS A 81 -3.24 8.51 -7.06
CA HIS A 81 -2.97 7.08 -7.00
C HIS A 81 -3.34 6.42 -8.32
N GLU A 82 -2.49 5.54 -8.83
CA GLU A 82 -2.81 4.74 -10.02
C GLU A 82 -4.12 3.98 -9.79
N LYS A 83 -5.04 4.06 -10.75
CA LYS A 83 -6.33 3.38 -10.70
C LYS A 83 -6.20 1.98 -11.28
N ILE A 84 -6.55 0.95 -10.50
CA ILE A 84 -6.78 -0.40 -11.01
C ILE A 84 -8.24 -0.46 -11.52
N PRO A 85 -8.48 -0.75 -12.82
CA PRO A 85 -9.83 -0.63 -13.41
C PRO A 85 -10.87 -1.57 -12.79
N PHE A 86 -10.46 -2.76 -12.37
CA PHE A 86 -11.33 -3.78 -11.81
C PHE A 86 -10.97 -4.04 -10.35
N ARG A 87 -11.94 -3.81 -9.45
CA ARG A 87 -11.81 -4.12 -8.03
C ARG A 87 -12.46 -5.48 -7.81
N SER A 88 -11.68 -6.42 -7.30
CA SER A 88 -12.18 -7.66 -6.70
C SER A 88 -11.68 -7.71 -5.26
N TYR A 89 -12.43 -8.40 -4.42
CA TYR A 89 -12.18 -8.48 -2.99
C TYR A 89 -11.79 -9.90 -2.60
N PRO A 90 -11.06 -10.10 -1.48
CA PRO A 90 -10.56 -11.42 -1.07
C PRO A 90 -11.62 -12.52 -0.99
N TYR A 91 -12.87 -12.20 -0.67
CA TYR A 91 -13.96 -13.18 -0.60
C TYR A 91 -14.48 -13.62 -1.99
N GLU A 92 -14.06 -12.96 -3.07
CA GLU A 92 -14.40 -13.29 -4.46
C GLU A 92 -13.28 -14.09 -5.13
N TRP A 93 -12.15 -14.29 -4.45
CA TRP A 93 -10.94 -14.87 -5.01
C TRP A 93 -10.91 -16.38 -4.87
N THR A 94 -10.30 -17.05 -5.85
CA THR A 94 -9.96 -18.48 -5.72
C THR A 94 -8.81 -18.67 -4.73
N SER A 95 -8.57 -19.91 -4.31
CA SER A 95 -7.43 -20.25 -3.45
C SER A 95 -6.08 -19.88 -4.08
N GLU A 96 -5.94 -20.00 -5.40
CA GLU A 96 -4.73 -19.64 -6.14
C GLU A 96 -4.51 -18.11 -6.17
N MET A 97 -5.58 -17.34 -6.28
CA MET A 97 -5.50 -15.88 -6.18
C MET A 97 -5.07 -15.44 -4.78
N LEU A 98 -5.61 -16.06 -3.72
CA LEU A 98 -5.17 -15.81 -2.34
C LEU A 98 -3.70 -16.19 -2.14
N TYR A 99 -3.27 -17.33 -2.68
CA TYR A 99 -1.89 -17.78 -2.62
C TYR A 99 -0.93 -16.79 -3.29
N THR A 100 -1.24 -16.35 -4.52
CA THR A 100 -0.41 -15.40 -5.27
C THR A 100 -0.40 -14.01 -4.65
N ALA A 101 -1.52 -13.56 -4.07
CA ALA A 101 -1.55 -12.33 -3.27
C ALA A 101 -0.65 -12.43 -2.03
N GLY A 102 -0.68 -13.55 -1.32
CA GLY A 102 0.20 -13.81 -0.18
C GLY A 102 1.68 -13.84 -0.56
N LEU A 103 2.03 -14.52 -1.66
CA LEU A 103 3.39 -14.53 -2.19
C LEU A 103 3.91 -13.12 -2.47
N LEU A 104 3.13 -12.28 -3.16
CA LEU A 104 3.53 -10.90 -3.43
C LEU A 104 3.77 -10.11 -2.13
N THR A 105 2.87 -10.23 -1.15
CA THR A 105 3.02 -9.54 0.15
C THR A 105 4.29 -9.98 0.87
N LEU A 106 4.61 -11.28 0.85
CA LEU A 106 5.83 -11.82 1.45
C LEU A 106 7.10 -11.40 0.70
N GLU A 107 7.08 -11.36 -0.62
CA GLU A 107 8.20 -10.89 -1.44
C GLU A 107 8.52 -9.41 -1.15
N ILE A 108 7.48 -8.57 -1.04
CA ILE A 108 7.62 -7.15 -0.66
C ILE A 108 8.19 -7.05 0.75
N ALA A 109 7.60 -7.72 1.74
CA ALA A 109 8.04 -7.66 3.13
C ALA A 109 9.51 -8.10 3.31
N GLN A 110 9.89 -9.22 2.67
CA GLN A 110 11.27 -9.71 2.71
C GLN A 110 12.25 -8.76 2.02
N SER A 111 11.84 -8.13 0.91
CA SER A 111 12.70 -7.17 0.22
C SER A 111 12.94 -5.94 1.09
N LEU A 112 11.89 -5.37 1.67
CA LEU A 112 11.94 -4.18 2.54
C LEU A 112 12.81 -4.35 3.79
N PHE A 113 12.98 -5.60 4.25
CA PHE A 113 13.83 -5.91 5.40
C PHE A 113 15.23 -5.30 5.29
N ASN A 114 15.85 -5.39 4.11
CA ASN A 114 17.21 -4.90 3.89
C ASN A 114 17.32 -3.37 3.89
N GLU A 115 16.19 -2.65 3.82
CA GLU A 115 16.12 -1.19 3.90
C GLU A 115 15.64 -0.70 5.28
N GLY A 116 15.52 -1.59 6.27
CA GLY A 116 15.00 -1.22 7.60
C GLY A 116 13.53 -0.79 7.54
N MET A 117 12.76 -1.35 6.61
CA MET A 117 11.35 -1.06 6.40
C MET A 117 10.48 -2.29 6.66
N GLY A 118 9.18 -2.07 6.85
CA GLY A 118 8.19 -3.10 7.14
C GLY A 118 6.82 -2.82 6.52
N LEU A 119 5.88 -3.75 6.78
CA LEU A 119 4.46 -3.62 6.48
C LEU A 119 3.66 -3.66 7.80
N LYS A 120 2.81 -2.66 8.04
CA LYS A 120 1.90 -2.57 9.20
C LYS A 120 0.93 -3.74 9.26
N ASP A 121 0.32 -4.05 8.12
CA ASP A 121 -0.68 -5.09 7.97
C ASP A 121 -0.53 -5.84 6.64
N ALA A 122 -0.35 -7.16 6.74
CA ALA A 122 -0.25 -8.06 5.59
C ALA A 122 -1.63 -8.58 5.16
N THR A 123 -2.65 -7.73 5.13
CA THR A 123 -4.02 -8.13 4.79
C THR A 123 -4.20 -8.32 3.28
N PRO A 124 -4.95 -9.34 2.82
CA PRO A 124 -5.23 -9.51 1.39
C PRO A 124 -6.02 -8.35 0.79
N TYR A 125 -6.69 -7.52 1.60
CA TYR A 125 -7.38 -6.32 1.12
C TYR A 125 -6.43 -5.24 0.58
N ASN A 126 -5.13 -5.34 0.85
CA ASN A 126 -4.10 -4.45 0.31
C ASN A 126 -3.66 -4.86 -1.10
N ILE A 127 -4.21 -5.95 -1.64
CA ILE A 127 -3.94 -6.44 -2.99
C ILE A 127 -5.17 -6.23 -3.88
N LEU A 128 -4.93 -5.79 -5.12
CA LEU A 128 -5.88 -5.90 -6.23
C LEU A 128 -5.24 -6.67 -7.38
N PHE A 129 -6.00 -6.96 -8.43
CA PHE A 129 -5.52 -7.71 -9.58
C PHE A 129 -5.56 -6.86 -10.87
N ARG A 130 -4.45 -6.87 -11.60
CA ARG A 130 -4.37 -6.37 -12.98
C ARG A 130 -4.36 -7.58 -13.93
N GLY A 131 -5.54 -7.96 -14.42
CA GLY A 131 -5.71 -9.27 -15.07
C GLY A 131 -5.48 -10.38 -14.03
N THR A 132 -4.55 -11.28 -14.30
CA THR A 132 -4.16 -12.35 -13.36
C THR A 132 -3.03 -11.98 -12.41
N LYS A 133 -2.47 -10.77 -12.52
CA LYS A 133 -1.30 -10.35 -11.74
C LYS A 133 -1.72 -9.62 -10.45
N PRO A 134 -1.25 -10.06 -9.27
CA PRO A 134 -1.49 -9.33 -8.04
C PRO A 134 -0.70 -8.02 -8.03
N VAL A 135 -1.29 -6.99 -7.46
CA VAL A 135 -0.75 -5.64 -7.34
C VAL A 135 -1.02 -5.13 -5.93
N PHE A 136 0.03 -4.79 -5.20
CA PHE A 136 -0.07 -4.13 -3.91
C PHE A 136 -0.55 -2.69 -4.12
N VAL A 137 -1.58 -2.27 -3.38
CA VAL A 137 -2.24 -0.98 -3.57
C VAL A 137 -2.17 -0.05 -2.37
N ASP A 138 -1.79 -0.54 -1.19
CA ASP A 138 -1.85 0.31 0.01
C ASP A 138 -0.51 0.94 0.41
N TRP A 139 -0.27 2.16 -0.08
CA TRP A 139 0.96 2.89 0.25
C TRP A 139 1.13 3.26 1.72
N LEU A 140 0.05 3.27 2.52
CA LEU A 140 0.14 3.62 3.95
C LEU A 140 0.46 2.44 4.85
N SER A 141 0.49 1.22 4.30
CA SER A 141 0.97 0.03 5.01
C SER A 141 2.49 -0.01 5.13
N PHE A 142 3.25 0.75 4.33
CA PHE A 142 4.70 0.80 4.45
C PHE A 142 5.12 1.65 5.64
N GLU A 143 6.09 1.17 6.40
CA GLU A 143 6.61 1.90 7.56
C GLU A 143 8.11 1.72 7.73
N LYS A 144 8.71 2.66 8.46
CA LYS A 144 10.02 2.42 9.03
C LYS A 144 9.91 1.30 10.07
N ARG A 145 10.77 0.31 9.96
CA ARG A 145 10.77 -0.81 10.89
C ARG A 145 11.22 -0.35 12.27
N ASP A 146 10.48 -0.74 13.29
CA ASP A 146 10.98 -0.74 14.66
C ASP A 146 11.88 -1.99 14.85
N GLU A 147 13.16 -1.77 15.14
CA GLU A 147 14.13 -2.85 15.40
C GLU A 147 13.73 -3.72 16.59
N PHE A 148 12.88 -3.19 17.49
CA PHE A 148 12.41 -3.88 18.69
C PHE A 148 11.05 -4.57 18.52
N ASP A 149 10.42 -4.54 17.33
CA ASP A 149 9.18 -5.27 17.09
C ASP A 149 9.43 -6.79 17.01
N PRO A 150 8.93 -7.58 17.99
CA PRO A 150 9.15 -9.02 18.04
C PRO A 150 8.39 -9.80 16.96
N ILE A 151 7.31 -9.27 16.39
CA ILE A 151 6.42 -9.98 15.45
C ILE A 151 7.08 -10.13 14.08
N LEU A 152 7.79 -9.09 13.61
CA LEU A 152 8.51 -9.13 12.34
C LEU A 152 9.83 -9.89 12.42
N ALA A 153 10.45 -10.01 13.60
CA ALA A 153 11.63 -10.84 13.81
C ALA A 153 11.32 -12.35 13.74
N PHE A 154 10.15 -12.76 14.25
CA PHE A 154 9.71 -14.15 14.26
C PHE A 154 9.30 -14.65 12.87
N THR A 155 8.59 -13.81 12.11
CA THR A 155 8.10 -14.16 10.77
C THR A 155 9.27 -14.48 9.82
N ILE A 156 10.35 -13.71 9.84
CA ILE A 156 11.50 -13.94 8.94
C ILE A 156 12.36 -15.14 9.37
N SER A 157 12.49 -15.40 10.68
CA SER A 157 13.27 -16.55 11.19
C SER A 157 12.63 -17.91 10.86
N VAL A 158 11.30 -17.98 10.84
CA VAL A 158 10.55 -19.23 10.61
C VAL A 158 10.32 -19.49 9.11
N TYR A 159 10.22 -18.45 8.28
CA TYR A 159 9.83 -18.57 6.87
C TYR A 159 10.78 -19.35 5.94
N PRO A 160 12.13 -19.24 5.99
CA PRO A 160 12.99 -20.03 5.11
C PRO A 160 12.87 -21.55 5.39
N HIS A 161 12.44 -21.92 6.60
CA HIS A 161 12.20 -23.32 6.98
C HIS A 161 10.81 -23.83 6.59
N VAL A 162 9.79 -22.97 6.55
CA VAL A 162 8.42 -23.36 6.15
C VAL A 162 8.27 -23.44 4.62
N LEU A 163 8.93 -22.54 3.87
CA LEU A 163 8.88 -22.59 2.41
C LEU A 163 9.60 -23.83 1.85
N SER A 164 10.71 -24.26 2.47
CA SER A 164 11.42 -25.48 2.05
C SER A 164 10.66 -26.77 2.35
N ALA A 165 9.79 -26.77 3.37
CA ALA A 165 8.94 -27.90 3.72
C ALA A 165 7.66 -28.04 2.87
N LEU A 166 7.26 -26.98 2.15
CA LEU A 166 6.06 -26.97 1.29
C LEU A 166 6.35 -27.20 -0.20
N ILE A 167 7.63 -27.13 -0.59
CA ILE A 167 8.10 -27.33 -1.97
C ILE A 167 8.96 -28.63 -2.07
N GLY A 168 8.93 -29.46 -1.02
CA GLY A 168 9.55 -30.78 -0.96
C GLY A 168 8.54 -31.90 -1.07
#